data_AF-A0A850Q9J2-F1
#
_entry.id   AF-A0A850Q9J2-F1
#
_cell.length_a   1.000
_cell.length_b   1.000
_cell.length_c   1.000
_cell.angle_alpha   90.00
_cell.angle_beta   90.00
_cell.angle_gamma   90.00
#
_symmetry.space_group_name_H-M   'P 1'
#
loop_
_entity.id
_entity.type
_entity.pdbx_description
1 polymer ?
#
loop_
_entity_poly.entity_id
_entity_poly.type
_entity_poly.pdbx_seq_one_letter_code
_entity_poly.pdbx_strand_id
1 'polypeptide(L)'
;MGRAKKGGRPKSAETRSRYLNIRLTEAELARLREKAAGAKLSDFARRRLLGKAVVRPIPEINQLAWEQLARTAATLNQFAHNANLGRLPHH
;
A
#
# COMPACT_ATOMS: atom_id res chain seq x y z
N MET A 1 0.24 -31.46 -12.71
CA MET A 1 0.87 -30.98 -11.46
C MET A 1 1.18 -29.49 -11.61
N GLY A 2 0.26 -28.60 -11.19
CA GLY A 2 0.38 -27.16 -11.38
C GLY A 2 1.30 -26.52 -10.34
N ARG A 3 2.28 -25.73 -10.79
CA ARG A 3 3.18 -24.96 -9.91
C ARG A 3 2.40 -23.88 -9.18
N ALA A 4 2.18 -24.05 -7.88
CA ALA A 4 1.62 -23.01 -7.02
C ALA A 4 2.60 -21.82 -6.94
N LYS A 5 2.17 -20.65 -7.44
CA LYS A 5 2.93 -19.40 -7.29
C LYS A 5 2.95 -19.01 -5.81
N LYS A 6 4.09 -19.22 -5.16
CA LYS A 6 4.40 -18.81 -3.79
C LYS A 6 4.41 -17.27 -3.75
N GLY A 7 3.42 -16.65 -3.08
CA GLY A 7 3.49 -15.23 -2.69
C GLY A 7 2.64 -14.22 -3.48
N GLY A 8 1.57 -14.62 -4.17
CA GLY A 8 0.59 -13.66 -4.70
C GLY A 8 -0.34 -13.13 -3.60
N ARG A 9 -0.64 -11.82 -3.58
CA ARG A 9 -1.69 -11.22 -2.73
C ARG A 9 -2.97 -12.06 -2.86
N PRO A 10 -3.60 -12.50 -1.75
CA PRO A 10 -4.80 -13.31 -1.82
C PRO A 10 -5.85 -12.60 -2.68
N LYS A 11 -6.44 -13.35 -3.62
CA LYS A 11 -7.49 -12.84 -4.50
C LYS A 11 -8.63 -12.38 -3.59
N SER A 12 -9.00 -11.11 -3.67
CA SER A 12 -10.10 -10.56 -2.87
C SER A 12 -11.36 -11.41 -3.12
N ALA A 13 -12.01 -11.89 -2.05
CA ALA A 13 -13.16 -12.78 -2.14
C ALA A 13 -14.32 -12.18 -2.95
N GLU A 14 -14.42 -10.85 -2.96
CA GLU A 14 -15.43 -10.10 -3.69
C GLU A 14 -14.81 -9.41 -4.91
N THR A 15 -15.20 -9.86 -6.10
CA THR A 15 -14.81 -9.22 -7.37
C THR A 15 -15.78 -8.09 -7.67
N ARG A 16 -15.25 -6.89 -7.87
CA ARG A 16 -16.06 -5.70 -8.17
C ARG A 16 -16.60 -5.79 -9.61
N SER A 17 -17.89 -6.10 -9.75
CA SER A 17 -18.54 -6.34 -11.05
C SER A 17 -19.52 -5.24 -11.49
N ARG A 18 -19.88 -4.32 -10.57
CA ARG A 18 -20.84 -3.23 -10.83
C ARG A 18 -20.13 -1.93 -11.21
N TYR A 19 -20.70 -1.24 -12.20
CA TYR A 19 -20.21 0.04 -12.73
C TYR A 19 -21.13 1.19 -12.35
N LEU A 20 -20.56 2.37 -12.13
CA LEU A 20 -21.28 3.63 -11.97
C LEU A 20 -20.94 4.52 -13.18
N ASN A 21 -21.89 4.66 -14.10
CA ASN A 21 -21.73 5.49 -15.30
C ASN A 21 -22.23 6.90 -14.99
N ILE A 22 -21.32 7.87 -14.93
CA ILE A 22 -21.61 9.28 -14.67
C ILE A 22 -21.31 10.06 -15.94
N ARG A 23 -22.27 10.84 -16.43
CA ARG A 23 -22.03 11.80 -17.51
C ARG A 23 -21.40 13.05 -16.91
N LEU A 24 -20.30 13.50 -17.50
CA LEU A 24 -19.55 14.66 -17.06
C LEU A 24 -19.34 15.58 -18.26
N THR A 25 -19.37 16.87 -18.02
CA THR A 25 -18.87 17.88 -18.96
C THR A 25 -17.34 17.87 -18.99
N GLU A 26 -16.75 18.45 -20.04
CA GLU A 26 -15.28 18.54 -20.15
C GLU A 26 -14.65 19.32 -18.99
N ALA A 27 -15.30 20.40 -18.53
CA ALA A 27 -14.85 21.20 -17.41
C ALA A 27 -14.85 20.41 -16.08
N GLU A 28 -15.88 19.58 -15.86
CA GLU A 28 -15.94 18.72 -14.67
C GLU A 28 -14.89 17.61 -14.71
N LEU A 29 -14.63 17.05 -15.89
CA LEU A 29 -13.59 16.04 -16.08
C LEU A 29 -12.20 16.62 -15.80
N ALA A 30 -11.91 17.84 -16.27
CA ALA A 30 -10.65 18.53 -16.01
C ALA A 30 -10.45 18.75 -14.50
N ARG A 31 -11.45 19.29 -13.81
CA ARG A 31 -11.41 19.49 -12.34
C ARG A 31 -11.19 18.18 -11.57
N LEU A 32 -11.80 17.08 -12.01
CA LEU A 32 -11.61 15.78 -11.36
C LEU A 32 -10.21 15.22 -11.60
N ARG A 33 -9.62 15.44 -12.78
CA ARG A 33 -8.23 15.05 -13.08
C ARG A 33 -7.22 15.83 -12.26
N GLU A 34 -7.40 17.15 -12.12
CA GLU A 34 -6.57 17.98 -11.26
C GLU A 34 -6.63 17.50 -9.80
N LYS A 35 -7.84 17.28 -9.27
CA LYS A 35 -8.03 16.78 -7.90
C LYS A 35 -7.48 15.38 -7.67
N ALA A 36 -7.42 14.55 -8.71
CA ALA A 36 -6.86 13.21 -8.61
C ALA A 36 -5.33 13.22 -8.44
N ALA A 37 -4.64 14.32 -8.78
CA ALA A 37 -3.20 14.54 -8.54
C ALA A 37 -2.32 13.32 -8.90
N GLY A 38 -2.60 12.65 -10.01
CA GLY A 38 -1.87 11.47 -10.50
C GLY A 38 -2.46 10.11 -10.11
N ALA A 39 -3.51 10.07 -9.29
CA ALA A 39 -4.26 8.84 -9.00
C ALA A 39 -5.22 8.46 -10.15
N LYS A 40 -5.53 7.17 -10.28
CA LYS A 40 -6.59 6.69 -11.20
C LYS A 40 -7.93 7.34 -10.83
N LEU A 41 -8.55 8.03 -11.78
CA LEU A 41 -9.79 8.77 -11.59
C LEU A 41 -10.91 7.93 -10.94
N SER A 42 -11.07 6.69 -11.39
CA SER A 42 -12.07 5.76 -10.84
C SER A 42 -11.81 5.40 -9.38
N ASP A 43 -10.54 5.31 -8.97
CA ASP A 43 -10.17 5.02 -7.59
C ASP A 43 -10.30 6.26 -6.71
N PHE A 44 -9.92 7.43 -7.23
CA PHE A 44 -10.14 8.72 -6.57
C PHE A 44 -11.63 8.98 -6.33
N ALA A 45 -12.46 8.85 -7.37
CA ALA A 45 -13.90 9.02 -7.28
C ALA A 45 -14.52 8.02 -6.29
N ARG A 46 -14.09 6.75 -6.32
CA ARG A 46 -14.55 5.74 -5.37
C ARG A 46 -14.19 6.11 -3.93
N ARG A 47 -12.94 6.51 -3.66
CA ARG A 47 -12.51 6.94 -2.31
C ARG A 47 -13.33 8.11 -1.82
N ARG A 48 -13.56 9.09 -2.70
CA ARG A 48 -14.36 10.28 -2.40
C ARG A 48 -15.84 9.97 -2.14
N LEU A 49 -16.46 9.10 -2.95
CA LEU A 49 -17.87 8.71 -2.84
C LEU A 49 -18.15 7.79 -1.65
N LEU A 50 -17.25 6.84 -1.37
CA LEU A 50 -17.42 5.88 -0.27
C LEU A 50 -16.85 6.38 1.06
N GLY A 51 -16.50 7.67 1.16
CA GLY A 51 -15.95 8.28 2.37
C GLY A 51 -14.63 7.66 2.85
N LYS A 52 -13.99 6.81 2.04
CA LYS A 52 -12.69 6.24 2.40
C LYS A 52 -11.67 7.36 2.29
N ALA A 53 -11.06 7.70 3.42
CA ALA A 53 -10.05 8.75 3.50
C ALA A 53 -9.12 8.66 2.29
N VAL A 54 -9.01 9.76 1.54
CA VAL A 54 -7.99 9.92 0.52
C VAL A 54 -6.69 9.59 1.22
N VAL A 55 -6.04 8.49 0.82
CA VAL A 55 -4.76 8.06 1.40
C VAL A 55 -3.85 9.27 1.36
N ARG A 56 -3.65 9.90 2.51
CA ARG A 56 -2.80 11.08 2.59
C ARG A 56 -1.40 10.59 2.21
N PRO A 57 -0.70 11.26 1.28
CA PRO A 57 0.67 10.91 1.00
C PRO A 57 1.44 10.96 2.32
N ILE A 58 2.20 9.89 2.60
CA ILE A 58 3.00 9.80 3.82
C ILE A 58 4.05 10.91 3.76
N PRO A 59 4.09 11.84 4.73
CA PRO A 59 5.09 12.89 4.75
C PRO A 59 6.50 12.31 4.64
N GLU A 60 7.37 12.98 3.89
CA GLU A 60 8.73 12.52 3.61
C GLU A 60 9.55 12.29 4.90
N ILE A 61 9.34 13.12 5.93
CA ILE A 61 9.89 12.95 7.27
C ILE A 61 9.58 11.55 7.84
N ASN A 62 8.34 11.09 7.65
CA ASN A 62 7.95 9.78 8.15
C ASN A 62 8.67 8.68 7.37
N GLN A 63 8.85 8.82 6.05
CA GLN A 63 9.54 7.82 5.23
C GLN A 63 10.97 7.59 5.72
N LEU A 64 11.71 8.67 6.01
CA LEU A 64 13.06 8.60 6.57
C LEU A 64 13.07 7.93 7.95
N ALA A 65 12.10 8.24 8.82
CA ALA A 65 11.98 7.61 10.13
C ALA A 65 11.68 6.10 10.01
N TRP A 66 10.82 5.71 9.06
CA TRP A 66 10.50 4.31 8.78
C TRP A 66 11.71 3.54 8.25
N GLU A 67 12.55 4.14 7.41
CA GLU A 67 13.77 3.50 6.91
C GLU A 67 14.79 3.24 8.04
N GLN A 68 14.98 4.21 8.93
CA GLN A 68 15.87 4.07 10.09
C GLN A 68 15.35 2.98 11.05
N LEU A 69 14.04 2.95 11.29
CA LEU A 69 13.40 1.93 12.10
C LEU A 69 13.53 0.53 11.47
N ALA A 70 13.33 0.42 10.15
CA ALA A 70 13.43 -0.86 9.44
C ALA A 70 14.85 -1.44 9.56
N ARG A 71 15.88 -0.60 9.46
CA ARG A 71 17.28 -1.03 9.60
C ARG A 71 17.57 -1.57 10.99
N THR A 72 17.20 -0.83 12.04
CA THR A 72 17.43 -1.26 13.44
C THR A 72 16.65 -2.52 13.78
N ALA A 73 15.40 -2.63 13.33
CA ALA A 73 14.57 -3.82 13.49
C ALA A 73 15.17 -5.04 12.77
N ALA A 74 15.75 -4.87 11.57
CA ALA A 74 16.42 -5.95 10.85
C ALA A 74 17.64 -6.47 11.61
N THR A 75 18.47 -5.58 12.15
CA THR A 75 19.63 -5.96 12.98
C THR A 75 19.19 -6.69 14.24
N LEU A 76 18.16 -6.18 14.94
CA LEU A 76 17.59 -6.84 16.11
C LEU A 76 17.07 -8.24 15.77
N ASN A 77 16.39 -8.38 14.62
CA ASN A 77 15.88 -9.66 14.17
C ASN A 77 16.99 -10.67 13.88
N GLN A 78 18.14 -10.22 13.36
CA GLN A 78 19.33 -11.07 13.17
C GLN A 78 19.92 -11.52 14.51
N PHE A 79 20.02 -10.63 15.50
CA PHE A 79 20.46 -10.99 16.85
C PHE A 79 19.50 -11.99 17.51
N ALA A 80 18.19 -11.76 17.43
CA ALA A 80 17.18 -12.68 17.94
C ALA A 80 17.26 -14.05 17.26
N HIS A 81 17.46 -14.06 15.94
CA HIS A 81 17.65 -15.31 15.18
C HIS A 81 18.91 -16.07 15.61
N ASN A 82 20.04 -15.37 15.76
CA ASN A 82 21.30 -15.98 16.19
C ASN A 82 21.23 -16.50 17.65
N ALA A 83 20.55 -15.77 18.54
CA ALA A 83 20.29 -16.19 19.91
C ALA A 83 19.40 -17.45 19.94
N ASN A 84 18.33 -17.49 19.15
CA ASN A 84 17.46 -18.66 19.03
C ASN A 84 18.18 -19.90 18.45
N LEU A 85 19.20 -19.68 17.62
CA LEU A 85 20.05 -20.76 17.09
C LEU A 85 21.20 -21.15 18.03
N GLY A 86 21.29 -20.56 19.22
CA GLY A 86 22.35 -20.85 20.19
C GLY A 86 23.74 -20.39 19.76
N ARG A 87 23.85 -19.49 18.76
CA ARG A 87 25.12 -18.95 18.23
C ARG A 87 25.46 -17.60 18.87
N LEU A 88 25.34 -17.50 20.19
CA LEU A 88 25.96 -16.37 20.90
C LEU A 88 27.48 -16.63 20.95
N PRO A 89 28.34 -15.65 20.61
CA PRO A 89 29.76 -15.82 20.88
C PRO A 89 29.95 -15.88 22.40
N HIS A 90 30.32 -17.07 22.90
CA HIS A 90 30.78 -17.24 24.27
C HIS A 90 32.09 -16.44 24.40
N HIS A 91 32.12 -15.47 25.30
CA HIS A 91 33.32 -14.72 25.67
C HIS A 91 34.08 -15.45 26.79
#